data_AF-A0A094KWQ6-F1
#
_entry.id   AF-A0A094KWQ6-F1
#
_cell.length_a   1.000
_cell.length_b   1.000
_cell.length_c   1.000
_cell.angle_alpha   90.00
_cell.angle_beta   90.00
_cell.angle_gamma   90.00
#
_symmetry.space_group_name_H-M   'P 1'
#
loop_
_entity.id
_entity.type
_entity.pdbx_description
1 polymer ?
#
loop_
_entity_poly.entity_id
_entity_poly.type
_entity_poly.pdbx_seq_one_letter_code
_entity_poly.pdbx_strand_id
1 'polypeptide(L)' 'MEVMLLLGLVALVFIVLELIIILSVITNNRILGKNKIFWILLILFTQGIGVIIYFIVSDKNILK' A
#
# COMPACT_ATOMS: atom_id res chain seq x y z
N MET A 1 7.77 23.58 16.89
CA MET A 1 8.78 22.51 16.79
C MET A 1 8.14 21.14 16.97
N GLU A 2 7.33 20.93 18.02
CA GLU A 2 6.66 19.65 18.30
C GLU A 2 5.71 19.17 17.19
N VAL A 3 4.90 20.08 16.61
CA VAL A 3 3.99 19.76 15.49
C VAL A 3 4.74 19.25 14.26
N MET A 4 5.94 19.79 14.00
CA MET A 4 6.76 19.42 12.84
C MET A 4 7.34 18.01 13.00
N LEU A 5 7.73 17.64 14.23
CA LEU A 5 8.14 16.28 14.59
C LEU A 5 6.98 15.28 14.47
N LEU A 6 5.79 15.66 14.93
CA LEU A 6 4.58 14.84 14.85
C LEU A 6 4.18 14.54 13.41
N LEU A 7 4.16 15.56 12.54
CA LEU A 7 3.88 15.39 11.11
C LEU A 7 4.93 14.51 10.42
N GLY A 8 6.21 14.66 10.76
CA GLY A 8 7.28 13.81 10.24
C GLY A 8 7.12 12.34 10.65
N LEU A 9 6.71 12.08 11.90
CA LEU A 9 6.46 10.73 12.40
C LEU A 9 5.26 10.08 11.69
N VAL A 10 4.18 10.83 11.48
CA VAL A 10 3.01 10.36 10.74
C VAL A 10 3.39 9.99 9.31
N ALA A 11 4.12 10.85 8.60
CA ALA A 11 4.59 10.56 7.25
C ALA A 11 5.46 9.29 7.19
N LEU A 12 6.34 9.11 8.18
CA LEU A 12 7.20 7.93 8.26
C LEU A 12 6.39 6.64 8.47
N VAL A 13 5.37 6.66 9.34
CA VAL A 13 4.45 5.52 9.53
C VAL A 13 3.72 5.18 8.23
N PHE A 14 3.25 6.16 7.48
CA PHE A 14 2.59 5.93 6.19
C PHE A 14 3.53 5.27 5.16
N ILE A 15 4.78 5.73 5.06
CA ILE A 15 5.78 5.14 4.16
C ILE A 15 6.06 3.68 4.54
N VAL A 16 6.19 3.39 5.84
CA VAL A 16 6.41 2.02 6.32
C VAL A 16 5.22 1.12 5.97
N LEU A 17 3.99 1.60 6.15
CA LEU A 17 2.78 0.86 5.79
C LEU A 17 2.71 0.57 4.29
N GLU A 18 3.02 1.56 3.44
CA GLU A 18 3.08 1.36 1.99
C GLU A 18 4.07 0.27 1.59
N LEU A 19 5.28 0.30 2.16
CA LEU A 19 6.30 -0.72 1.90
C LEU A 19 5.83 -2.13 2.30
N ILE A 20 5.19 -2.27 3.46
CA ILE A 20 4.63 -3.55 3.92
C ILE A 20 3.60 -4.08 2.93
N ILE A 21 2.73 -3.21 2.41
CA ILE A 21 1.68 -3.60 1.47
C ILE A 21 2.26 -3.94 0.10
N ILE A 22 3.25 -3.19 -0.38
CA ILE A 22 3.97 -3.52 -1.61
C ILE A 22 4.63 -4.90 -1.49
N LEU A 23 5.29 -5.19 -0.36
CA LEU A 23 5.85 -6.52 -0.10
C LEU A 23 4.77 -7.61 -0.06
N SER A 24 3.62 -7.33 0.55
CA SER A 24 2.46 -8.22 0.54
C SER A 24 1.98 -8.52 -0.88
N VAL A 25 1.88 -7.52 -1.75
CA VAL A 25 1.48 -7.70 -3.17
C VAL A 25 2.51 -8.55 -3.92
N ILE A 26 3.80 -8.29 -3.73
CA ILE A 26 4.88 -9.01 -4.43
C ILE A 26 4.91 -10.48 -4.00
N THR A 27 4.83 -10.73 -2.69
CA THR A 27 4.92 -12.08 -2.10
C THR A 27 3.64 -12.90 -2.21
N ASN A 28 2.50 -12.26 -2.52
CA ASN A 28 1.23 -12.95 -2.68
C ASN A 28 1.16 -13.69 -4.03
N ASN A 29 1.26 -15.01 -3.99
CA ASN A 29 1.16 -15.88 -5.17
C ASN A 29 -0.27 -16.02 -5.74
N ARG A 30 -1.28 -15.49 -5.04
CA ARG A 30 -2.67 -15.47 -5.53
C ARG A 30 -2.94 -14.32 -6.50
N ILE A 31 -2.08 -13.30 -6.51
CA ILE A 31 -2.20 -12.16 -7.43
C ILE A 31 -1.46 -12.51 -8.72
N LEU A 32 -2.16 -12.49 -9.86
CA LEU A 32 -1.54 -12.68 -11.18
C LEU A 32 -0.42 -11.65 -11.41
N GLY A 33 0.69 -12.07 -12.05
CA GLY A 33 1.87 -11.23 -12.23
C GLY A 33 1.60 -9.86 -12.91
N LYS A 34 0.67 -9.82 -13.87
CA LYS A 34 0.20 -8.56 -14.48
C LYS A 34 -0.49 -7.63 -13.48
N ASN A 35 -1.29 -8.18 -12.57
CA ASN A 35 -2.01 -7.41 -11.56
C ASN A 35 -1.06 -6.91 -10.47
N LYS A 36 0.02 -7.64 -10.15
CA LYS A 36 1.03 -7.20 -9.16
C LYS A 36 1.63 -5.84 -9.53
N ILE A 37 2.05 -5.66 -10.78
CA ILE A 37 2.66 -4.41 -11.26
C ILE A 37 1.66 -3.26 -11.18
N PHE A 38 0.40 -3.51 -11.58
CA PHE A 38 -0.68 -2.51 -11.47
C PHE A 38 -0.90 -2.06 -10.02
N TRP A 39 -0.97 -3.01 -9.07
CA TRP A 39 -1.17 -2.70 -7.66
C TRP A 39 -0.01 -1.92 -7.05
N ILE A 40 1.24 -2.28 -7.37
CA ILE A 40 2.42 -1.55 -6.89
C ILE A 40 2.42 -0.12 -7.43
N LEU A 41 2.15 0.07 -8.73
CA LEU A 41 2.03 1.41 -9.33
C LEU A 41 0.90 2.21 -8.69
N LEU A 42 -0.26 1.61 -8.49
CA LEU A 42 -1.41 2.27 -7.87
C LEU A 42 -1.08 2.73 -6.45
N ILE A 43 -0.45 1.89 -5.63
CA ILE A 43 -0.04 2.25 -4.26
C ILE A 43 1.00 3.38 -4.28
N LEU A 44 1.99 3.33 -5.17
CA LEU A 44 3.02 4.38 -5.26
C LEU A 44 2.47 5.73 -5.74
N PHE A 45 1.51 5.74 -6.67
CA PHE A 45 0.94 6.97 -7.23
C PHE A 45 -0.16 7.60 -6.37
N THR A 46 -0.91 6.78 -5.63
CA THR A 46 -2.05 7.25 -4.83
C THR A 46 -1.76 7.26 -3.32
N GLN A 47 -0.56 6.86 -2.92
CA GLN A 47 -0.09 6.79 -1.55
C GLN A 47 -1.12 6.11 -0.63
N GLY A 48 -1.49 6.76 0.48
CA GLY A 48 -2.46 6.27 1.46
C GLY A 48 -3.82 5.87 0.89
N ILE A 49 -4.26 6.44 -0.25
CA ILE A 49 -5.50 6.04 -0.90
C ILE A 49 -5.36 4.64 -1.52
N GLY A 50 -4.21 4.35 -2.14
CA GLY A 50 -3.92 3.05 -2.74
C GLY A 50 -3.86 1.93 -1.71
N VAL A 51 -3.37 2.26 -0.52
CA VAL A 51 -3.40 1.36 0.66
C VAL A 51 -4.84 1.01 1.06
N ILE A 52 -5.72 2.00 1.17
CA ILE A 52 -7.13 1.79 1.54
C ILE A 52 -7.84 0.95 0.48
N ILE A 53 -7.66 1.27 -0.80
CA ILE A 53 -8.26 0.52 -1.91
C ILE A 53 -7.75 -0.93 -1.90
N TYR A 54 -6.45 -1.14 -1.70
CA TYR A 54 -5.87 -2.48 -1.61
C TYR A 54 -6.53 -3.30 -0.49
N PHE A 55 -6.71 -2.72 0.70
CA PHE A 55 -7.36 -3.41 1.81
C PHE A 55 -8.82 -3.79 1.49
N ILE A 56 -9.60 -2.87 0.92
CA ILE A 56 -11.01 -3.12 0.55
C ILE A 56 -11.11 -4.22 -0.52
N VAL A 57 -10.24 -4.19 -1.52
CA VAL A 57 -10.28 -5.14 -2.64
C VAL A 57 -9.70 -6.51 -2.25
N SER A 58 -8.71 -6.52 -1.35
CA SER A 58 -8.16 -7.73 -0.74
C SER A 58 -9.19 -8.46 0.10
N ASP A 59 -9.93 -7.74 0.96
CA ASP A 59 -11.01 -8.29 1.78
C ASP A 59 -12.11 -8.94 0.94
N LYS A 60 -12.48 -8.29 -0.17
CA LYS A 60 -13.48 -8.80 -1.12
C LYS A 60 -12.96 -9.93 -2.03
N ASN A 61 -11.70 -10.35 -1.89
CA ASN A 61 -11.07 -11.42 -2.69
C ASN A 61 -11.06 -11.13 -4.21
N ILE A 62 -11.23 -9.86 -4.61
CA ILE A 62 -11.28 -9.42 -6.02
C ILE A 62 -9.87 -9.44 -6.65
N LEU A 63 -8.82 -9.55 -5.82
CA LEU A 63 -7.43 -9.63 -6.25
C LEU A 63 -7.03 -10.97 -6.90
N LYS A 64 -7.90 -11.99 -6.84
CA LYS A 64 -7.69 -13.32 -7.43
C LYS A 64 -7.98 -13.32 -8.92
#